data_AF-A0A256Z729-F1
#
_entry.id   AF-A0A256Z729-F1
#
_cell.length_a   1.000
_cell.length_b   1.000
_cell.length_c   1.000
_cell.angle_alpha   90.00
_cell.angle_beta   90.00
_cell.angle_gamma   90.00
#
_symmetry.space_group_name_H-M   'P 1'
#
loop_
_entity.id
_entity.type
_entity.pdbx_description
1 polymer ?
#
loop_
_entity_poly.entity_id
_entity_poly.type
_entity_poly.pdbx_seq_one_letter_code
_entity_poly.pdbx_strand_id
1 'polypeptide(L)'
;MVEGKHIFVSIIAAIISTLIFIPFVFIVMGNINNLVREIVIVQLKTQNVPQDVINATLTQIEDTLKFIIPITPIAQILQASVLGAIMGLLYSYLITRCRLKPAISAFITGMSYILIFYVIPMVFLLETQAAILNVIFKYIWWPLTIAPYITYTVMLILFSVIKGPWSKWAEAKPSKY
;
A
#
# COMPACT_ATOMS: atom_id res chain seq x y z
N MET A 1 0.97 -26.48 -10.28
CA MET A 1 -0.04 -25.52 -9.79
C MET A 1 0.25 -24.93 -8.40
N VAL A 2 1.43 -25.21 -7.80
CA VAL A 2 1.80 -24.73 -6.44
C VAL A 2 2.07 -23.21 -6.42
N GLU A 3 2.55 -22.64 -7.52
CA GLU A 3 2.83 -21.20 -7.62
C GLU A 3 1.58 -20.33 -7.52
N GLY A 4 0.48 -20.75 -8.18
CA GLY A 4 -0.80 -20.04 -8.11
C GLY A 4 -1.36 -19.96 -6.69
N LYS A 5 -1.12 -20.99 -5.86
CA LYS A 5 -1.51 -21.00 -4.44
C LYS A 5 -0.78 -19.91 -3.66
N HIS A 6 0.53 -19.78 -3.84
CA HIS A 6 1.34 -18.79 -3.13
C HIS A 6 0.98 -17.36 -3.53
N ILE A 7 0.74 -17.13 -4.83
CA ILE A 7 0.28 -15.84 -5.35
C ILE A 7 -1.08 -15.48 -4.75
N PHE A 8 -2.04 -16.40 -4.76
CA PHE A 8 -3.37 -16.18 -4.19
C PHE A 8 -3.32 -15.84 -2.70
N VAL A 9 -2.55 -16.59 -1.92
CA VAL A 9 -2.39 -16.32 -0.47
C VAL A 9 -1.83 -14.92 -0.22
N SER A 10 -0.86 -14.50 -1.03
CA SER A 10 -0.28 -13.15 -0.93
C SER A 10 -1.28 -12.05 -1.31
N ILE A 11 -2.10 -12.26 -2.34
CA ILE A 11 -3.19 -11.34 -2.72
C ILE A 11 -4.17 -11.19 -1.56
N ILE A 12 -4.63 -12.29 -0.96
CA ILE A 12 -5.57 -12.25 0.16
C ILE A 12 -4.97 -11.56 1.38
N ALA A 13 -3.69 -11.80 1.70
CA ALA A 13 -2.99 -11.10 2.77
C ALA A 13 -2.95 -9.57 2.53
N ALA A 14 -2.70 -9.14 1.29
CA ALA A 14 -2.68 -7.73 0.92
C ALA A 14 -4.06 -7.08 1.05
N ILE A 15 -5.10 -7.73 0.49
CA ILE A 15 -6.48 -7.24 0.57
C ILE A 15 -6.93 -7.11 2.04
N ILE A 16 -6.74 -8.15 2.85
CA ILE A 16 -7.14 -8.12 4.27
C ILE A 16 -6.39 -7.03 5.02
N SER A 17 -5.09 -6.87 4.77
CA SER A 17 -4.31 -5.78 5.36
C SER A 17 -4.93 -4.43 5.01
N THR A 18 -5.21 -4.18 3.72
CA THR A 18 -5.86 -2.93 3.30
C THR A 18 -7.23 -2.73 3.93
N LEU A 19 -8.08 -3.76 3.98
CA LEU A 19 -9.42 -3.68 4.57
C LEU A 19 -9.38 -3.27 6.06
N ILE A 20 -8.39 -3.76 6.83
CA ILE A 20 -8.20 -3.39 8.24
C ILE A 20 -7.96 -1.88 8.39
N PHE A 21 -7.32 -1.24 7.41
CA PHE A 21 -7.00 0.18 7.47
C PHE A 21 -8.00 1.09 6.74
N ILE A 22 -9.01 0.56 6.03
CA ILE A 22 -10.05 1.37 5.39
C ILE A 22 -10.74 2.35 6.36
N PRO A 23 -11.10 1.98 7.61
CA PRO A 23 -11.68 2.94 8.55
C PRO A 23 -10.77 4.15 8.81
N PHE A 24 -9.45 3.96 8.84
CA PHE A 24 -8.48 5.03 9.01
C PHE A 24 -8.39 5.93 7.77
N VAL A 25 -8.58 5.37 6.57
CA VAL A 25 -8.67 6.14 5.33
C VAL A 25 -9.81 7.15 5.40
N PHE A 26 -10.97 6.78 5.97
CA PHE A 26 -12.09 7.71 6.16
C PHE A 26 -11.78 8.84 7.16
N ILE A 27 -11.03 8.57 8.22
CA ILE A 27 -10.58 9.59 9.17
C ILE A 27 -9.64 10.59 8.48
N VAL A 28 -8.69 10.10 7.69
CA VAL A 28 -7.75 10.94 6.92
C VAL A 28 -8.46 11.70 5.80
N MET A 29 -9.47 11.10 5.16
CA MET A 29 -10.28 11.73 4.12
C MET A 29 -10.96 13.01 4.59
N GLY A 30 -11.35 13.11 5.87
CA GLY A 30 -11.90 14.35 6.43
C GLY A 30 -10.96 15.56 6.32
N ASN A 31 -9.64 15.32 6.29
CA ASN A 31 -8.61 16.35 6.20
C ASN A 31 -7.85 16.36 4.86
N ILE A 32 -8.24 15.51 3.90
CA ILE A 32 -7.44 15.30 2.69
C ILE A 32 -7.34 16.53 1.81
N ASN A 33 -8.39 17.37 1.77
CA ASN A 33 -8.36 18.63 1.03
C ASN A 33 -7.30 19.58 1.60
N ASN A 34 -7.20 19.68 2.92
CA ASN A 34 -6.20 20.52 3.59
C ASN A 34 -4.79 19.95 3.41
N LEU A 35 -4.64 18.63 3.53
CA LEU A 35 -3.38 17.93 3.28
C LEU A 35 -2.87 18.21 1.86
N VAL A 36 -3.67 17.95 0.83
CA VAL A 36 -3.27 18.15 -0.57
C VAL A 36 -3.00 19.62 -0.87
N ARG A 37 -3.84 20.53 -0.36
CA ARG A 37 -3.63 21.98 -0.51
C ARG A 37 -2.29 22.43 0.08
N GLU A 38 -1.95 22.00 1.29
CA GLU A 38 -0.67 22.36 1.91
C GLU A 38 0.53 21.75 1.16
N ILE A 39 0.42 20.50 0.68
CA ILE A 39 1.46 19.87 -0.14
C ILE A 39 1.72 20.70 -1.40
N VAL A 40 0.66 21.09 -2.11
CA VAL A 40 0.77 21.89 -3.35
C VAL A 40 1.37 23.25 -3.08
N ILE A 41 0.92 23.95 -2.03
CA ILE A 41 1.49 25.25 -1.64
C ILE A 41 2.97 25.12 -1.35
N VAL A 42 3.37 24.13 -0.56
CA VAL A 42 4.77 23.89 -0.21
C VAL A 42 5.60 23.62 -1.46
N GLN A 43 5.11 22.75 -2.35
CA GLN A 43 5.83 22.37 -3.57
C GLN A 43 5.98 23.52 -4.58
N LEU A 44 4.95 24.35 -4.75
CA LEU A 44 5.01 25.48 -5.70
C LEU A 44 5.81 26.65 -5.13
N LYS A 45 5.78 26.87 -3.81
CA LYS A 45 6.61 27.89 -3.17
C LYS A 45 8.10 27.54 -3.23
N THR A 46 8.49 26.27 -3.06
CA THR A 46 9.89 25.86 -3.23
C THR A 46 10.39 26.05 -4.66
N GLN A 47 9.48 26.11 -5.63
CA GLN A 47 9.77 26.40 -7.03
C GLN A 47 9.65 27.89 -7.40
N ASN A 48 9.44 28.79 -6.43
CA ASN A 48 9.27 30.23 -6.63
C ASN A 48 8.13 30.60 -7.60
N VAL A 49 7.06 29.80 -7.60
CA VAL A 49 5.88 30.06 -8.45
C VAL A 49 5.09 31.28 -7.92
N PRO A 50 4.62 32.19 -8.78
CA PRO A 50 3.79 33.32 -8.39
C PRO A 50 2.49 32.93 -7.66
N GLN A 51 2.05 33.78 -6.71
CA GLN A 51 0.92 33.47 -5.83
C GLN A 51 -0.43 33.36 -6.57
N ASP A 52 -0.61 34.12 -7.65
CA ASP A 52 -1.76 34.06 -8.55
C ASP A 52 -1.87 32.68 -9.24
N VAL A 53 -0.74 32.13 -9.70
CA VAL A 53 -0.68 30.79 -10.29
C VAL A 53 -0.98 29.73 -9.24
N ILE A 54 -0.41 29.85 -8.04
CA ILE A 54 -0.70 28.94 -6.91
C ILE A 54 -2.20 28.91 -6.63
N ASN A 55 -2.85 30.08 -6.53
CA ASN A 55 -4.28 30.16 -6.24
C ASN A 55 -5.12 29.49 -7.34
N ALA A 56 -4.78 29.71 -8.61
CA ALA A 56 -5.45 29.07 -9.74
C ALA A 56 -5.30 27.54 -9.71
N THR A 57 -4.10 27.03 -9.39
CA THR A 57 -3.85 25.58 -9.25
C THR A 57 -4.67 24.98 -8.12
N LEU A 58 -4.77 25.66 -6.97
CA LEU A 58 -5.55 25.17 -5.82
C LEU A 58 -7.04 25.00 -6.17
N THR A 59 -7.63 25.93 -6.91
CA THR A 59 -9.03 25.82 -7.34
C THR A 59 -9.25 24.60 -8.25
N GLN A 60 -8.33 24.32 -9.19
CA GLN A 60 -8.43 23.14 -10.06
C GLN A 60 -8.30 21.82 -9.29
N ILE A 61 -7.46 21.81 -8.25
CA ILE A 61 -7.24 20.61 -7.44
C ILE A 61 -8.48 20.27 -6.61
N GLU A 62 -9.20 21.25 -6.07
CA GLU A 62 -10.43 20.99 -5.30
C GLU A 62 -11.47 20.21 -6.12
N ASP A 63 -11.66 20.56 -7.39
CA ASP A 63 -12.59 19.84 -8.27
C ASP A 63 -12.09 18.43 -8.61
N THR A 64 -10.77 18.28 -8.78
CA THR A 64 -10.14 16.97 -8.99
C THR A 64 -10.33 16.06 -7.77
N LEU A 65 -10.17 16.60 -6.56
CA LEU A 65 -10.32 15.84 -5.31
C LEU A 65 -11.76 15.34 -5.11
N LYS A 66 -12.77 16.13 -5.47
CA LYS A 66 -14.19 15.68 -5.43
C LYS A 66 -14.43 14.41 -6.24
N PHE A 67 -13.70 14.24 -7.35
CA PHE A 67 -13.79 13.04 -8.19
C PHE A 67 -12.94 11.87 -7.67
N ILE A 68 -11.73 12.14 -7.17
CA ILE A 68 -10.79 11.10 -6.73
C ILE A 68 -11.16 10.48 -5.38
N ILE A 69 -11.67 11.27 -4.44
CA ILE A 69 -11.98 10.79 -3.08
C ILE A 69 -12.93 9.58 -3.10
N PRO A 70 -14.07 9.60 -3.82
CA PRO A 70 -14.99 8.46 -3.84
C PRO A 70 -14.41 7.16 -4.43
N ILE A 71 -13.50 7.26 -5.40
CA ILE A 71 -12.91 6.09 -6.08
C ILE A 71 -11.70 5.52 -5.32
N THR A 72 -11.12 6.29 -4.38
CA THR A 72 -9.90 5.93 -3.66
C THR A 72 -9.99 4.56 -2.96
N PRO A 73 -11.07 4.19 -2.25
CA PRO A 73 -11.15 2.89 -1.59
C PRO A 73 -11.10 1.71 -2.57
N ILE A 74 -11.76 1.85 -3.73
CA ILE A 74 -11.77 0.84 -4.78
C ILE A 74 -10.37 0.72 -5.40
N ALA A 75 -9.74 1.87 -5.70
CA ALA A 75 -8.39 1.92 -6.24
C ALA A 75 -7.37 1.27 -5.29
N GLN A 76 -7.51 1.47 -3.98
CA GLN A 76 -6.64 0.86 -2.96
C GLN A 76 -6.76 -0.67 -2.93
N ILE A 77 -7.97 -1.23 -3.03
CA ILE A 77 -8.18 -2.69 -3.09
C ILE A 77 -7.54 -3.28 -4.36
N LEU A 78 -7.72 -2.59 -5.50
CA LEU A 78 -7.11 -3.01 -6.76
C LEU A 78 -5.57 -2.97 -6.67
N GLN A 79 -5.03 -1.86 -6.15
CA GLN A 79 -3.59 -1.70 -5.94
C GLN A 79 -3.04 -2.79 -5.01
N ALA A 80 -3.71 -3.07 -3.89
CA ALA A 80 -3.33 -4.12 -2.97
C ALA A 80 -3.32 -5.50 -3.63
N SER A 81 -4.29 -5.76 -4.52
CA SER A 81 -4.35 -7.02 -5.28
C SER A 81 -3.16 -7.17 -6.21
N VAL A 82 -2.81 -6.11 -6.94
CA VAL A 82 -1.64 -6.09 -7.85
C VAL A 82 -0.33 -6.26 -7.08
N LEU A 83 -0.13 -5.47 -6.02
CA LEU A 83 1.07 -5.55 -5.20
C LEU A 83 1.19 -6.90 -4.49
N GLY A 84 0.08 -7.42 -3.97
CA GLY A 84 0.00 -8.76 -3.39
C GLY A 84 0.36 -9.84 -4.41
N ALA A 85 -0.05 -9.71 -5.67
CA ALA A 85 0.34 -10.64 -6.73
C ALA A 85 1.84 -10.60 -7.02
N ILE A 86 2.42 -9.40 -7.15
CA ILE A 86 3.87 -9.20 -7.39
C ILE A 86 4.68 -9.80 -6.24
N MET A 87 4.33 -9.49 -4.99
CA MET A 87 4.99 -10.08 -3.82
C MET A 87 4.74 -11.59 -3.72
N GLY A 88 3.59 -12.06 -4.21
CA GLY A 88 3.26 -13.48 -4.32
C GLY A 88 4.17 -14.24 -5.27
N LEU A 89 4.65 -13.61 -6.35
CA LEU A 89 5.65 -14.19 -7.24
C LEU A 89 6.99 -14.37 -6.51
N LEU A 90 7.44 -13.36 -5.76
CA LEU A 90 8.63 -13.45 -4.93
C LEU A 90 8.49 -14.56 -3.87
N TYR A 91 7.37 -14.59 -3.16
CA TYR A 91 7.07 -15.60 -2.14
C TYR A 91 7.10 -17.02 -2.73
N SER A 92 6.45 -17.20 -3.89
CA SER A 92 6.45 -18.46 -4.64
C SER A 92 7.87 -18.86 -5.02
N TYR A 93 8.66 -17.94 -5.59
CA TYR A 93 10.04 -18.18 -5.99
C TYR A 93 10.91 -18.65 -4.81
N LEU A 94 10.80 -17.99 -3.65
CA LEU A 94 11.57 -18.36 -2.45
C LEU A 94 11.24 -19.78 -1.96
N ILE A 95 9.99 -20.22 -2.09
CA ILE A 95 9.58 -21.58 -1.71
C ILE A 95 9.98 -22.60 -2.77
N THR A 96 9.65 -22.36 -4.05
CA THR A 96 9.79 -23.39 -5.09
C THR A 96 11.21 -23.49 -5.63
N ARG A 97 11.91 -22.35 -5.80
CA ARG A 97 13.27 -22.28 -6.34
C ARG A 97 14.32 -22.26 -5.25
N CYS A 98 14.18 -21.42 -4.23
CA CYS A 98 15.15 -21.34 -3.14
C CYS A 98 14.93 -22.38 -2.03
N ARG A 99 13.82 -23.14 -2.07
CA ARG A 99 13.48 -24.21 -1.13
C ARG A 99 13.45 -23.75 0.34
N LEU A 100 13.13 -22.47 0.58
CA LEU A 100 13.01 -21.92 1.92
C LEU A 100 11.70 -22.37 2.60
N LYS A 101 11.72 -22.44 3.93
CA LYS A 101 10.52 -22.76 4.72
C LYS A 101 9.47 -21.67 4.53
N PRO A 102 8.15 -21.99 4.47
CA PRO A 102 7.10 -21.01 4.21
C PRO A 102 7.13 -19.78 5.12
N ALA A 103 7.39 -19.96 6.42
CA ALA A 103 7.51 -18.84 7.37
C ALA A 103 8.66 -17.89 7.03
N ILE A 104 9.82 -18.42 6.65
CA ILE A 104 11.01 -17.64 6.30
C ILE A 104 10.77 -16.91 4.96
N SER A 105 10.20 -17.60 3.98
CA SER A 105 9.82 -17.00 2.70
C SER A 105 8.83 -15.86 2.89
N ALA A 106 7.80 -16.04 3.73
CA ALA A 106 6.80 -15.02 4.02
C ALA A 106 7.42 -13.80 4.71
N PHE A 107 8.32 -14.02 5.68
CA PHE A 107 9.05 -12.94 6.33
C PHE A 107 9.92 -12.16 5.36
N ILE A 108 10.73 -12.83 4.53
CA ILE A 108 11.57 -12.17 3.52
C ILE A 108 10.70 -11.38 2.53
N THR A 109 9.61 -11.97 2.04
CA THR A 109 8.68 -11.27 1.14
C THR A 109 8.09 -10.02 1.80
N GLY A 110 7.63 -10.11 3.05
CA GLY A 110 7.09 -8.96 3.78
C GLY A 110 8.12 -7.87 4.05
N MET A 111 9.35 -8.24 4.41
CA MET A 111 10.45 -7.29 4.57
C MET A 111 10.82 -6.61 3.25
N SER A 112 10.84 -7.35 2.14
CA SER A 112 11.02 -6.77 0.79
C SER A 112 9.89 -5.80 0.44
N TYR A 113 8.64 -6.13 0.80
CA TYR A 113 7.49 -5.26 0.59
C TYR A 113 7.63 -3.93 1.37
N ILE A 114 7.99 -4.01 2.66
CA ILE A 114 8.28 -2.83 3.49
C ILE A 114 9.44 -2.01 2.89
N LEU A 115 10.52 -2.67 2.49
CA LEU A 115 11.71 -1.99 1.99
C LEU A 115 11.41 -1.22 0.68
N ILE A 116 10.80 -1.90 -0.29
CA ILE A 116 10.58 -1.36 -1.64
C ILE A 116 9.50 -0.28 -1.64
N PHE A 117 8.38 -0.50 -0.94
CA PHE A 117 7.20 0.37 -1.05
C PHE A 117 7.04 1.35 0.10
N TYR A 118 7.79 1.19 1.19
CA TYR A 118 7.77 2.14 2.31
C TYR A 118 9.13 2.78 2.53
N VAL A 119 10.15 2.01 2.91
CA VAL A 119 11.44 2.58 3.37
C VAL A 119 12.14 3.38 2.27
N ILE A 120 12.30 2.81 1.07
CA ILE A 120 12.96 3.50 -0.05
C ILE A 120 12.23 4.81 -0.41
N PRO A 121 10.90 4.80 -0.66
CA PRO A 121 10.16 6.04 -0.93
C PRO A 121 10.25 7.08 0.19
N MET A 122 10.21 6.65 1.46
CA MET A 122 10.29 7.56 2.60
C MET A 122 11.67 8.21 2.73
N VAL A 123 12.75 7.44 2.54
CA VAL A 123 14.11 7.99 2.49
C VAL A 123 14.25 8.96 1.32
N PHE A 124 13.75 8.60 0.14
CA PHE A 124 13.78 9.49 -1.02
C PHE A 124 13.05 10.81 -0.74
N LEU A 125 11.85 10.76 -0.14
CA LEU A 125 11.10 11.97 0.23
C LEU A 125 11.81 12.79 1.30
N LEU A 126 12.46 12.15 2.27
CA LEU A 126 13.23 12.85 3.30
C LEU A 126 14.38 13.65 2.67
N GLU A 127 15.11 13.06 1.73
CA GLU A 127 16.28 13.69 1.12
C GLU A 127 15.91 14.75 0.07
N THR A 128 14.81 14.54 -0.66
CA THR A 128 14.46 15.42 -1.80
C THR A 128 13.34 16.42 -1.50
N GLN A 129 12.44 16.08 -0.56
CA GLN A 129 11.17 16.76 -0.36
C GLN A 129 10.74 16.77 1.12
N ALA A 130 11.68 16.99 2.05
CA ALA A 130 11.43 16.96 3.50
C ALA A 130 10.23 17.84 3.93
N ALA A 131 10.03 18.99 3.27
CA ALA A 131 8.91 19.88 3.56
C ALA A 131 7.55 19.23 3.27
N ILE A 132 7.44 18.43 2.20
CA ILE A 132 6.22 17.66 1.87
C ILE A 132 6.01 16.56 2.91
N LEU A 133 7.07 15.88 3.33
CA LEU A 133 6.99 14.85 4.35
C LEU A 133 6.48 15.40 5.70
N ASN A 134 6.93 16.60 6.10
CA ASN A 134 6.44 17.28 7.30
C ASN A 134 4.95 17.58 7.22
N VAL A 135 4.44 17.99 6.05
CA VAL A 135 3.01 18.18 5.84
C VAL A 135 2.27 16.86 5.97
N ILE A 136 2.77 15.77 5.37
CA ILE A 136 2.14 14.44 5.51
C ILE A 136 2.02 14.05 6.99
N PHE A 137 3.10 14.18 7.76
CA PHE A 137 3.11 13.80 9.18
C PHE A 137 2.31 14.73 10.10
N LYS A 138 2.03 15.97 9.67
CA LYS A 138 1.08 16.86 10.37
C LYS A 138 -0.35 16.32 10.31
N TYR A 139 -0.73 15.66 9.23
CA TYR A 139 -2.10 15.18 9.00
C TYR A 139 -2.27 13.67 9.23
N ILE A 140 -1.20 12.89 9.10
CA ILE A 140 -1.24 11.43 9.22
C ILE A 140 -0.19 11.01 10.25
N TRP A 141 -0.64 10.36 11.32
CA TRP A 141 0.26 9.85 12.34
C TRP A 141 1.21 8.81 11.74
N TRP A 142 2.53 9.03 11.87
CA TRP A 142 3.54 8.25 11.18
C TRP A 142 3.41 6.72 11.35
N PRO A 143 3.00 6.14 12.49
CA PRO A 143 2.85 4.69 12.61
C PRO A 143 1.75 4.15 11.68
N LEU A 144 0.71 4.94 11.40
CA LEU A 144 -0.36 4.55 10.48
C LEU A 144 0.13 4.46 9.03
N THR A 145 1.23 5.14 8.69
CA THR A 145 1.80 5.08 7.33
C THR A 145 2.52 3.75 7.07
N ILE A 146 3.16 3.16 8.08
CA ILE A 146 3.89 1.88 7.96
C ILE A 146 3.01 0.67 8.31
N ALA A 147 1.98 0.86 9.14
CA ALA A 147 1.15 -0.23 9.67
C ALA A 147 0.56 -1.16 8.60
N PRO A 148 0.07 -0.70 7.43
CA PRO A 148 -0.43 -1.61 6.38
C PRO A 148 0.61 -2.60 5.85
N TYR A 149 1.88 -2.18 5.78
CA TYR A 149 2.97 -3.03 5.31
C TYR A 149 3.38 -4.08 6.35
N ILE A 150 3.38 -3.68 7.63
CA ILE A 150 3.61 -4.60 8.75
C ILE A 150 2.48 -5.62 8.83
N THR A 151 1.22 -5.17 8.77
CA THR A 151 0.04 -6.04 8.82
C THR A 151 0.02 -7.02 7.66
N TYR A 152 0.40 -6.60 6.44
CA TYR A 152 0.57 -7.51 5.32
C TYR A 152 1.57 -8.62 5.64
N THR A 153 2.73 -8.27 6.20
CA THR A 153 3.79 -9.22 6.56
C THR A 153 3.29 -10.23 7.59
N VAL A 154 2.62 -9.76 8.64
CA VAL A 154 2.02 -10.60 9.68
C VAL A 154 0.98 -11.54 9.07
N MET A 155 0.06 -11.02 8.24
CA MET A 155 -0.97 -11.83 7.59
C MET A 155 -0.38 -12.89 6.67
N LEU A 156 0.63 -12.55 5.89
CA LEU A 156 1.30 -13.51 5.01
C LEU A 156 1.97 -14.63 5.81
N ILE A 157 2.63 -14.32 6.92
CA ILE A 157 3.22 -15.32 7.83
C ILE A 157 2.12 -16.22 8.40
N LEU A 158 1.04 -15.64 8.93
CA LEU A 158 -0.07 -16.39 9.50
C LEU A 158 -0.69 -17.35 8.46
N PHE A 159 -0.96 -16.89 7.25
CA PHE A 159 -1.52 -17.74 6.19
C PHE A 159 -0.55 -18.79 5.68
N SER A 160 0.75 -18.56 5.82
CA SER A 160 1.80 -19.50 5.43
C SER A 160 2.02 -20.62 6.45
N VAL A 161 1.79 -20.36 7.73
CA VAL A 161 2.07 -21.31 8.82
C VAL A 161 0.80 -22.02 9.29
N ILE A 162 -0.33 -21.31 9.36
CA ILE A 162 -1.58 -21.83 9.88
C ILE A 162 -2.41 -22.40 8.73
N LYS A 163 -2.79 -23.68 8.83
CA LYS A 163 -3.73 -24.31 7.90
C LYS A 163 -5.14 -23.81 8.20
N GLY A 164 -5.67 -22.90 7.38
CA GLY A 164 -7.03 -22.37 7.51
C GLY A 164 -7.87 -22.55 6.23
N PRO A 165 -9.09 -21.99 6.19
CA PRO A 165 -9.99 -22.09 5.02
C PRO A 165 -9.35 -21.65 3.70
N TRP A 166 -8.49 -20.63 3.76
CA TRP A 166 -7.70 -20.12 2.63
C TRP A 166 -6.81 -21.19 1.98
N SER A 167 -6.34 -22.19 2.73
CA SER A 167 -5.52 -23.26 2.16
C SER A 167 -6.33 -24.16 1.22
N LYS A 168 -7.63 -24.34 1.52
CA LYS A 168 -8.56 -25.11 0.68
C LYS A 168 -9.01 -24.31 -0.55
N TRP A 169 -9.24 -23.01 -0.39
CA TRP A 169 -9.59 -22.12 -1.51
C TRP A 169 -8.47 -22.01 -2.54
N ALA A 170 -7.23 -21.93 -2.07
CA ALA A 170 -6.06 -21.86 -2.95
C ALA A 170 -5.73 -23.18 -3.67
N GLU A 171 -6.38 -24.29 -3.28
CA GLU A 171 -6.26 -25.62 -3.89
C GLU A 171 -7.49 -26.00 -4.74
N ALA A 172 -8.54 -25.18 -4.73
CA ALA A 172 -9.77 -25.45 -5.46
C ALA A 172 -9.52 -25.41 -6.98
N LYS A 173 -9.62 -26.56 -7.64
CA LYS A 173 -9.55 -26.67 -9.10
C LYS A 173 -10.87 -26.19 -9.73
N PRO A 174 -10.86 -25.61 -10.95
CA PRO A 174 -12.08 -25.43 -11.71
C PRO A 174 -12.73 -26.81 -11.95
N SER A 175 -14.02 -26.92 -11.66
CA SER A 175 -14.75 -28.21 -11.75
C SER A 175 -15.02 -28.63 -13.20
N LYS A 176 -14.84 -27.73 -14.17
CA LYS A 176 -14.98 -27.98 -15.60
C LYS A 176 -13.93 -27.19 -16.39
N TYR A 177 -13.31 -27.87 -17.35
CA TYR A 177 -12.47 -27.30 -18.41
C TYR A 177 -13.27 -27.22 -19.70
#